data_AF-A0A6M8EJB7-F1
#
_entry.id   AF-A0A6M8EJB7-F1
#
_cell.length_a   1.000
_cell.length_b   1.000
_cell.length_c   1.000
_cell.angle_alpha   90.00
_cell.angle_beta   90.00
_cell.angle_gamma   90.00
#
_symmetry.space_group_name_H-M   'P 1'
#
loop_
_entity.id
_entity.type
_entity.pdbx_description
1 polymer ?
#
loop_
_entity_poly.entity_id
_entity_poly.type
_entity_poly.pdbx_seq_one_letter_code
_entity_poly.pdbx_strand_id
1 'polypeptide(L)'
;MSYLDICIMGWNLNALMFVINFLIAIRVISTQDRSKLQEESLVLKELKDELEKYYPNRTLTTMITYVVPFTAFFRMNYKLVEMYFFFQKNTEAKMFDYMVYKYTYDIQKAKNSQE
;
A
#
# COMPACT_ATOMS: atom_id res chain seq x y z
N MET A 1 0.71 -30.59 13.45
CA MET A 1 1.13 -29.43 12.63
C MET A 1 2.41 -28.89 13.24
N SER A 2 3.52 -28.94 12.50
CA SER A 2 4.81 -28.42 12.94
C SER A 2 4.85 -26.90 12.87
N TYR A 3 5.69 -26.26 13.68
CA TYR A 3 5.96 -24.82 13.57
C TYR A 3 6.44 -24.41 12.18
N LEU A 4 7.19 -25.29 11.49
CA LEU A 4 7.62 -25.05 10.12
C LEU A 4 6.45 -25.05 9.12
N ASP A 5 5.45 -25.92 9.32
CA ASP A 5 4.25 -25.96 8.46
C ASP A 5 3.45 -24.65 8.56
N ILE A 6 3.38 -24.08 9.77
CA ILE A 6 2.73 -22.79 10.02
C ILE A 6 3.48 -21.66 9.30
N CYS A 7 4.82 -21.65 9.37
CA CYS A 7 5.64 -20.65 8.66
C CYS A 7 5.49 -20.74 7.14
N ILE A 8 5.48 -21.96 6.59
CA ILE A 8 5.25 -22.20 5.15
C ILE A 8 3.88 -21.68 4.73
N MET A 9 2.84 -21.94 5.53
CA MET A 9 1.50 -21.39 5.30
C MET A 9 1.51 -19.84 5.27
N GLY A 10 2.24 -19.22 6.19
CA GLY A 10 2.39 -17.76 6.25
C GLY A 10 3.09 -17.16 5.04
N TRP A 11 4.12 -17.81 4.52
CA TRP A 11 4.77 -17.39 3.27
C TRP A 11 3.89 -17.61 2.04
N ASN A 12 3.12 -18.71 2.00
CA ASN A 12 2.15 -18.94 0.93
C ASN A 12 1.07 -17.85 0.89
N LEU A 13 0.59 -17.40 2.05
CA LEU A 13 -0.36 -16.28 2.14
C LEU A 13 0.27 -14.96 1.70
N ASN A 14 1.54 -14.70 2.05
CA ASN A 14 2.26 -13.54 1.54
C ASN A 14 2.38 -13.60 0.00
N ALA A 15 2.67 -14.77 -0.57
CA ALA A 15 2.74 -14.99 -2.02
C ALA A 15 1.37 -14.78 -2.71
N LEU A 16 0.29 -15.27 -2.11
CA LEU A 16 -1.07 -15.03 -2.59
C LEU A 16 -1.38 -13.52 -2.68
N MET A 17 -1.02 -12.76 -1.64
CA MET A 17 -1.22 -11.30 -1.66
C MET A 17 -0.38 -10.59 -2.72
N PHE A 18 0.82 -11.08 -2.99
CA PHE A 18 1.64 -10.57 -4.09
C PHE A 18 0.92 -10.76 -5.44
N VAL A 19 0.37 -11.95 -5.70
CA VAL A 19 -0.40 -12.23 -6.92
C VAL A 19 -1.63 -11.32 -7.03
N ILE A 20 -2.39 -11.16 -5.95
CA ILE A 20 -3.56 -10.27 -5.92
C ILE A 20 -3.16 -8.82 -6.26
N ASN A 21 -2.10 -8.31 -5.64
CA ASN A 21 -1.60 -6.96 -5.93
C ASN A 21 -1.16 -6.80 -7.38
N PHE A 22 -0.51 -7.82 -7.93
CA PHE A 22 -0.07 -7.83 -9.31
C PHE A 22 -1.26 -7.79 -10.28
N LEU A 23 -2.32 -8.57 -10.01
CA LEU A 23 -3.55 -8.53 -10.81
C LEU A 23 -4.25 -7.16 -10.75
N ILE A 24 -4.29 -6.53 -9.57
CA ILE A 24 -4.83 -5.17 -9.42
C ILE A 24 -3.99 -4.18 -10.24
N ALA A 25 -2.66 -4.26 -10.15
CA ALA A 25 -1.77 -3.37 -10.90
C ALA A 25 -1.95 -3.50 -12.41
N ILE A 26 -2.01 -4.73 -12.94
CA ILE A 26 -2.28 -4.99 -14.36
C ILE A 26 -3.62 -4.37 -14.76
N ARG A 27 -4.66 -4.60 -13.96
CA ARG A 27 -6.00 -4.08 -14.24
C ARG A 27 -5.98 -2.55 -14.33
N VAL A 28 -5.40 -1.88 -13.33
CA VAL A 28 -5.30 -0.40 -13.29
C VAL A 28 -4.58 0.11 -14.54
N ILE A 29 -3.41 -0.44 -14.87
CA ILE A 29 -2.61 -0.05 -16.05
C ILE A 29 -3.39 -0.27 -17.35
N SER A 30 -4.16 -1.35 -17.45
CA SER A 30 -4.93 -1.66 -18.66
C SER A 30 -6.15 -0.76 -18.87
N THR A 31 -6.70 -0.18 -17.80
CA THR A 31 -7.96 0.58 -17.84
C THR A 31 -7.81 2.10 -17.89
N GLN A 32 -6.65 2.65 -17.56
CA GLN A 32 -6.43 4.10 -17.49
C GLN A 32 -5.60 4.64 -18.67
N ASP A 33 -5.92 5.87 -19.10
CA ASP A 33 -5.13 6.61 -20.09
C ASP A 33 -3.72 6.89 -19.58
N ARG A 34 -2.71 6.62 -20.43
CA ARG A 34 -1.28 6.77 -20.08
C ARG A 34 -0.91 8.19 -19.67
N SER A 35 -1.53 9.22 -20.25
CA SER A 35 -1.27 10.63 -19.92
C SER A 35 -1.77 10.99 -18.52
N LYS A 36 -3.00 10.61 -18.16
CA LYS A 36 -3.55 10.82 -16.82
C LYS A 36 -2.77 10.05 -15.76
N LEU A 37 -2.35 8.83 -16.07
CA LEU A 37 -1.47 8.04 -15.21
C LEU A 37 -0.14 8.74 -14.89
N GLN A 38 0.44 9.46 -15.85
CA GLN A 38 1.69 10.19 -15.63
C GLN A 38 1.51 11.38 -14.70
N GLU A 39 0.44 12.16 -14.88
CA GLU A 39 0.11 13.29 -13.99
C GLU A 39 -0.16 12.80 -12.56
N GLU A 40 -1.00 11.77 -12.40
CA GLU A 40 -1.28 11.13 -11.12
C GLU A 40 0.01 10.58 -10.48
N SER A 41 0.92 10.00 -11.27
CA SER A 41 2.20 9.50 -10.77
C SER A 41 3.14 10.60 -10.27
N LEU A 42 3.11 11.80 -10.88
CA LEU A 42 3.92 12.93 -10.43
C LEU A 42 3.45 13.43 -9.06
N VAL A 43 2.15 13.62 -8.87
CA VAL A 43 1.58 14.03 -7.58
C VAL A 43 1.91 13.02 -6.48
N LEU A 44 1.76 11.72 -6.78
CA LEU A 44 2.12 10.68 -5.81
C LEU A 44 3.63 10.63 -5.53
N LYS A 45 4.47 10.97 -6.50
CA LYS A 45 5.92 11.04 -6.31
C LYS A 45 6.28 12.18 -5.36
N GLU A 46 5.70 13.36 -5.54
CA GLU A 46 5.94 14.50 -4.64
C GLU A 46 5.54 14.18 -3.19
N LEU A 47 4.35 13.60 -3.00
CA LEU A 47 3.88 13.16 -1.69
C LEU A 47 4.79 12.09 -1.07
N LYS A 48 5.29 11.17 -1.89
CA LYS A 48 6.22 10.14 -1.44
C LYS A 48 7.57 10.75 -1.04
N ASP A 49 8.10 11.68 -1.82
CA ASP A 49 9.36 12.37 -1.53
C ASP A 49 9.25 13.21 -0.25
N GLU A 50 8.10 13.84 0.01
CA GLU A 50 7.83 14.52 1.29
C GLU A 50 7.77 13.53 2.46
N LEU A 51 7.09 12.40 2.29
CA LEU A 51 6.98 11.37 3.32
C LEU A 51 8.33 10.69 3.64
N GLU A 52 9.20 10.51 2.65
CA GLU A 52 10.54 9.93 2.84
C GLU A 52 11.41 10.76 3.79
N LYS A 53 11.18 12.08 3.88
CA LYS A 53 11.84 12.95 4.87
C LYS A 53 11.52 12.53 6.30
N TYR A 54 10.30 12.06 6.55
CA TYR A 54 9.86 11.62 7.88
C TYR A 54 10.18 10.14 8.16
N TYR A 55 10.25 9.31 7.12
CA TYR A 55 10.45 7.85 7.24
C TYR A 55 11.55 7.32 6.30
N PRO A 56 12.84 7.62 6.56
CA PRO A 56 13.94 7.28 5.67
C PRO A 56 14.14 5.77 5.46
N ASN A 57 13.83 4.95 6.47
CA ASN A 57 14.04 3.50 6.43
C ASN A 57 12.82 2.68 5.96
N ARG A 58 11.76 3.34 5.47
CA ARG A 58 10.47 2.69 5.14
C ARG A 58 10.58 1.61 4.07
N THR A 59 11.48 1.79 3.10
CA THR A 59 11.74 0.79 2.04
C THR A 59 12.33 -0.49 2.61
N LEU A 60 13.30 -0.35 3.52
CA LEU A 60 13.93 -1.49 4.20
C LEU A 60 12.91 -2.23 5.07
N THR A 61 12.12 -1.51 5.87
CA THR A 61 11.05 -2.10 6.69
C THR A 61 10.06 -2.89 5.83
N THR A 62 9.74 -2.38 4.64
CA THR A 62 8.82 -3.04 3.72
C THR A 62 9.42 -4.33 3.14
N MET A 63 10.71 -4.34 2.80
CA MET A 63 11.41 -5.56 2.38
C MET A 63 11.43 -6.62 3.49
N ILE A 64 11.74 -6.22 4.73
CA ILE A 64 11.74 -7.13 5.89
C ILE A 64 10.34 -7.74 6.13
N THR A 65 9.28 -6.97 5.88
CA THR A 65 7.89 -7.45 6.01
C THR A 65 7.58 -8.62 5.04
N TYR A 66 8.26 -8.73 3.90
CA TYR A 66 8.03 -9.88 3.01
C TYR A 66 8.75 -11.15 3.48
N VAL A 67 9.84 -11.00 4.23
CA VAL A 67 10.63 -12.13 4.78
C VAL A 67 9.93 -12.74 5.99
N VAL A 68 9.25 -11.95 6.81
CA VAL A 68 8.55 -12.44 8.00
C VAL A 68 7.19 -13.06 7.61
N PRO A 69 6.91 -14.33 7.98
CA PRO A 69 5.67 -15.00 7.62
C PRO A 69 4.44 -14.24 8.15
N PHE A 70 3.34 -14.26 7.40
CA PHE A 70 2.06 -13.59 7.68
C PHE A 70 2.06 -12.05 7.75
N THR A 71 3.20 -11.39 7.96
CA THR A 71 3.23 -9.94 8.18
C THR A 71 2.79 -9.14 6.95
N ALA A 72 3.24 -9.52 5.75
CA ALA A 72 2.78 -8.89 4.51
C ALA A 72 1.28 -9.16 4.28
N PHE A 73 0.82 -10.38 4.58
CA PHE A 73 -0.60 -10.74 4.52
C PHE A 73 -1.47 -9.83 5.40
N PHE A 74 -1.20 -9.77 6.71
CA PHE A 74 -2.01 -8.95 7.62
C PHE A 74 -1.94 -7.45 7.29
N ARG A 75 -0.73 -6.94 6.99
CA ARG A 75 -0.53 -5.54 6.60
C ARG A 75 -1.36 -5.18 5.36
N MET A 76 -1.46 -6.08 4.39
CA MET A 76 -2.21 -5.84 3.17
C MET A 76 -3.71 -5.95 3.39
N ASN A 77 -4.17 -6.93 4.18
CA ASN A 77 -5.58 -7.07 4.55
C ASN A 77 -6.10 -5.82 5.27
N TYR A 78 -5.33 -5.28 6.22
CA TYR A 78 -5.69 -4.02 6.88
C TYR A 78 -5.90 -2.88 5.88
N LYS A 79 -5.00 -2.73 4.89
CA LYS A 79 -5.12 -1.72 3.84
C LYS A 79 -6.33 -1.94 2.94
N LEU A 80 -6.64 -3.19 2.58
CA LEU A 80 -7.82 -3.51 1.76
C LEU A 80 -9.11 -3.14 2.48
N VAL A 81 -9.19 -3.39 3.79
CA VAL A 81 -10.33 -2.99 4.61
C VAL A 81 -10.44 -1.47 4.70
N GLU A 82 -9.32 -0.76 4.93
CA GLU A 82 -9.28 0.71 4.95
C GLU A 82 -9.75 1.31 3.61
N MET A 83 -9.25 0.77 2.48
CA MET A 83 -9.68 1.13 1.14
C MET A 83 -11.18 0.87 0.94
N TYR A 84 -11.67 -0.30 1.36
CA TYR A 84 -13.09 -0.65 1.23
C TYR A 84 -13.99 0.36 1.94
N PHE A 85 -13.66 0.74 3.18
CA PHE A 85 -14.41 1.77 3.90
C PHE A 85 -14.31 3.14 3.26
N PHE A 86 -13.15 3.49 2.69
CA PHE A 86 -12.97 4.75 1.97
C PHE A 86 -13.87 4.83 0.73
N PHE A 87 -13.88 3.79 -0.11
CA PHE A 87 -14.73 3.75 -1.31
C PHE A 87 -16.21 3.62 -0.99
N GLN A 88 -16.57 2.94 0.10
CA GLN A 88 -17.96 2.88 0.56
C GLN A 88 -18.51 4.28 0.88
N LYS A 89 -17.68 5.16 1.43
CA LYS A 89 -18.07 6.55 1.73
C LYS A 89 -17.90 7.50 0.54
N ASN A 90 -17.03 7.16 -0.40
CA ASN A 90 -16.68 7.98 -1.56
C ASN A 90 -16.88 7.19 -2.85
N THR A 91 -18.13 7.06 -3.29
CA THR A 91 -18.56 6.17 -4.38
C THR A 91 -17.93 6.51 -5.74
N GLU A 92 -17.52 7.77 -5.95
CA GLU A 92 -16.87 8.23 -7.18
C GLU A 92 -15.33 8.32 -7.07
N ALA A 93 -14.76 8.04 -5.91
CA ALA A 93 -13.33 8.17 -5.70
C ALA A 93 -12.55 7.05 -6.41
N LYS A 94 -11.41 7.42 -6.98
CA LYS A 94 -10.47 6.49 -7.61
C LYS A 94 -9.42 6.02 -6.60
N MET A 95 -8.69 4.98 -6.99
CA MET A 95 -7.54 4.50 -6.20
C MET A 95 -6.48 5.58 -5.99
N PHE A 96 -6.32 6.50 -6.94
CA PHE A 96 -5.48 7.68 -6.80
C PHE A 96 -5.91 8.57 -5.61
N ASP A 97 -7.21 8.89 -5.51
CA ASP A 97 -7.74 9.77 -4.45
C ASP A 97 -7.52 9.18 -3.05
N TYR A 98 -7.70 7.87 -2.92
CA TYR A 98 -7.37 7.14 -1.68
C TYR A 98 -5.88 7.27 -1.33
N MET A 99 -4.99 7.11 -2.32
CA MET A 99 -3.54 7.18 -2.11
C MET A 99 -3.10 8.59 -1.71
N VAL A 100 -3.66 9.63 -2.34
CA VAL A 100 -3.42 11.03 -1.97
C VAL A 100 -3.87 11.27 -0.53
N TYR A 101 -5.12 10.92 -0.19
CA TYR A 101 -5.65 11.04 1.17
C TYR A 101 -4.72 10.37 2.19
N LYS A 102 -4.28 9.14 1.91
CA LYS A 102 -3.45 8.38 2.83
C LYS A 102 -2.09 9.01 3.04
N TYR A 103 -1.42 9.43 1.96
CA TYR A 103 -0.11 10.07 2.07
C TYR A 103 -0.18 11.41 2.80
N THR A 104 -1.17 12.24 2.47
CA THR A 104 -1.36 13.51 3.17
C THR A 104 -1.66 13.31 4.65
N TYR A 105 -2.51 12.34 5.01
CA TYR A 105 -2.80 12.00 6.40
C TYR A 105 -1.55 11.51 7.15
N ASP A 106 -0.76 10.62 6.55
CA ASP A 106 0.48 10.11 7.15
C ASP A 106 1.51 11.23 7.36
N ILE A 107 1.65 12.15 6.40
CA ILE A 107 2.53 13.32 6.50
C ILE A 107 2.07 14.26 7.63
N GLN A 108 0.77 14.58 7.69
CA GLN A 108 0.22 15.44 8.74
C GLN A 108 0.41 14.82 10.13
N LYS A 109 0.16 13.52 10.25
CA LYS A 109 0.41 12.81 11.51
C LYS A 109 1.88 12.86 11.92
N ALA A 110 2.80 12.71 10.97
CA ALA A 110 4.23 12.82 11.24
C ALA A 110 4.62 14.23 11.68
N LYS A 111 4.08 15.28 11.03
CA LYS A 111 4.27 16.69 11.41
C LYS A 111 3.77 16.95 12.84
N ASN A 112 2.53 16.54 13.15
CA ASN A 112 1.95 16.73 14.48
C ASN A 112 2.62 15.91 15.60
N SER A 113 3.41 14.90 15.25
CA SER A 113 4.17 14.11 16.24
C SER A 113 5.58 14.68 16.48
N GLN A 114 6.01 15.66 15.67
CA GLN A 114 7.28 16.37 15.81
C GLN A 114 7.15 17.75 16.47
N GLU A 115 5.93 18.29 16.55
CA GLU A 115 5.56 19.43 17.42
C GLU A 115 5.28 18.96 18.86
#